data_AF-A0A4R9PZ15-F1
#
_entry.id   AF-A0A4R9PZ15-F1
#
_cell.length_a   1.000
_cell.length_b   1.000
_cell.length_c   1.000
_cell.angle_alpha   90.00
_cell.angle_beta   90.00
_cell.angle_gamma   90.00
#
_symmetry.space_group_name_H-M   'P 1'
#
loop_
_entity.id
_entity.type
_entity.pdbx_description
1 polymer ?
#
loop_
_entity_poly.entity_id
_entity_poly.type
_entity_poly.pdbx_seq_one_letter_code
_entity_poly.pdbx_strand_id
1 'polypeptide(L)' 'MNEGRKEAFQLGARVVLEARRHGPIITPGMLPGDDGANINGPSLIRVPDWLPGRLGAYYLYFAHHTGTYIRLAFAD' A
#
# COMPACT_ATOMS: atom_id res chain seq x y z
N MET A 1 38.05 42.41 13.85
CA MET A 1 37.40 41.36 14.68
C MET A 1 36.12 41.02 13.95
N ASN A 2 36.16 40.00 13.08
CA ASN A 2 35.09 39.79 12.10
C ASN A 2 33.92 39.03 12.72
N GLU A 3 32.75 39.68 12.64
CA GLU A 3 31.43 39.19 13.00
C GLU A 3 31.18 37.76 12.49
N GLY A 4 30.78 36.87 13.40
CA GLY A 4 30.37 35.51 13.05
C GLY A 4 29.08 35.50 12.23
N ARG A 5 29.12 34.89 11.04
CA ARG A 5 27.90 34.52 10.31
C ARG A 5 27.07 33.61 11.20
N LYS A 6 25.89 34.09 11.60
CA LYS A 6 24.81 33.21 12.05
C LYS A 6 24.16 32.62 10.80
N GLU A 7 24.53 31.41 10.44
CA GLU A 7 23.81 30.66 9.41
C GLU A 7 22.41 30.34 9.95
N ALA A 8 21.40 30.93 9.32
CA ALA A 8 20.01 30.62 9.61
C ALA A 8 19.70 29.22 9.06
N PHE A 9 19.43 28.28 9.96
CA PHE A 9 18.96 26.94 9.61
C PHE A 9 17.58 27.08 8.93
N GLN A 10 17.51 26.87 7.62
CA GLN A 10 16.23 26.87 6.92
C GLN A 10 15.41 25.65 7.36
N LEU A 11 14.30 25.90 8.05
CA LEU A 11 13.26 24.90 8.30
C LEU A 11 12.75 24.40 6.94
N GLY A 12 13.04 23.14 6.62
CA GLY A 12 12.61 22.50 5.38
C GLY A 12 11.09 22.62 5.18
N ALA A 13 10.67 22.78 3.94
CA ALA A 13 9.28 22.99 3.56
C ALA A 13 8.34 21.94 4.21
N ARG A 14 7.22 22.41 4.78
CA ARG A 14 6.15 21.53 5.26
C ARG A 14 5.54 20.80 4.06
N VAL A 15 5.69 19.48 4.02
CA VAL A 15 4.94 18.63 3.10
C VAL A 15 3.55 18.42 3.71
N VAL A 16 2.53 18.99 3.07
CA VAL A 16 1.12 18.66 3.39
C VAL A 16 0.75 17.45 2.55
N LEU A 17 0.39 16.35 3.21
CA LEU A 17 -0.13 15.16 2.53
C LEU A 17 -1.66 15.25 2.50
N GLU A 18 -2.24 15.16 1.31
CA GLU A 18 -3.69 14.99 1.16
C GLU A 18 -4.00 13.52 0.88
N ALA A 19 -4.87 12.92 1.70
CA ALA A 19 -5.36 11.57 1.51
C ALA A 19 -6.85 11.61 1.12
N ARG A 20 -7.20 10.95 0.02
CA ARG A 20 -8.58 10.83 -0.48
C ARG A 20 -9.01 9.37 -0.52
N ARG A 21 -10.21 9.08 0.00
CA ARG A 21 -10.84 7.77 -0.16
C ARG A 21 -11.56 7.70 -1.50
N HIS A 22 -11.20 6.72 -2.33
CA HIS A 22 -11.87 6.47 -3.61
C HIS A 22 -12.97 5.40 -3.52
N GLY A 23 -12.87 4.49 -2.55
CA GLY A 23 -13.79 3.36 -2.39
C GLY A 23 -13.05 2.13 -1.85
N PRO A 24 -13.77 1.03 -1.57
CA PRO A 24 -13.12 -0.24 -1.29
C PRO A 24 -12.52 -0.83 -2.57
N ILE A 25 -11.29 -1.37 -2.49
CA ILE A 25 -10.65 -2.10 -3.60
C ILE A 25 -11.15 -3.55 -3.61
N ILE A 26 -11.30 -4.16 -2.43
CA ILE A 26 -11.86 -5.51 -2.23
C ILE A 26 -13.02 -5.41 -1.24
N THR A 27 -14.06 -6.22 -1.45
CA THR A 27 -15.21 -6.32 -0.54
C THR A 27 -15.47 -7.78 -0.16
N PRO A 28 -16.07 -8.06 1.01
CA PRO A 28 -16.37 -9.44 1.45
C PRO A 28 -17.11 -10.27 0.40
N GLY A 29 -18.08 -9.68 -0.30
CA GLY A 29 -18.90 -10.38 -1.30
C GLY A 29 -18.18 -10.77 -2.59
N MET A 30 -16.91 -10.37 -2.76
CA MET A 30 -16.08 -10.81 -3.90
C MET A 30 -15.46 -12.20 -3.67
N LEU A 31 -15.56 -12.75 -2.47
CA LEU A 31 -14.95 -14.01 -2.08
C LEU A 31 -16.03 -15.04 -1.71
N PRO A 32 -15.82 -16.34 -2.01
CA PRO A 32 -16.82 -17.36 -1.77
C PRO A 32 -16.93 -17.71 -0.27
N GLY A 33 -18.16 -17.93 0.20
CA GLY A 33 -18.43 -18.39 1.57
C GLY A 33 -17.79 -17.50 2.64
N ASP A 34 -17.13 -18.13 3.61
CA ASP A 34 -16.52 -17.43 4.76
C ASP A 34 -15.18 -16.76 4.42
N ASP A 35 -14.69 -16.89 3.19
CA ASP A 35 -13.43 -16.28 2.77
C ASP A 35 -13.50 -14.73 2.77
N GLY A 36 -14.72 -14.18 2.65
CA GLY A 36 -14.99 -12.75 2.78
C GLY A 36 -15.04 -12.25 4.23
N ALA A 37 -15.11 -13.14 5.22
CA ALA A 37 -15.33 -12.76 6.62
C ALA A 37 -14.17 -11.97 7.24
N ASN A 38 -12.96 -12.08 6.67
CA ASN A 38 -11.79 -11.36 7.15
C ASN A 38 -10.78 -11.08 6.02
N ILE A 39 -10.88 -9.88 5.46
CA ILE A 39 -10.04 -9.35 4.37
C ILE A 39 -9.09 -8.24 4.85
N ASN A 40 -8.70 -8.29 6.13
CA ASN A 40 -7.89 -7.26 6.78
C ASN A 40 -6.41 -7.33 6.37
N GLY A 41 -5.68 -6.25 6.70
CA GLY A 41 -4.23 -6.16 6.50
C GLY A 41 -3.76 -6.26 5.05
N PRO A 42 -4.33 -5.49 4.09
CA PRO A 42 -3.89 -5.54 2.71
C PRO A 42 -2.47 -5.00 2.55
N SER A 43 -1.64 -5.71 1.79
CA SER A 43 -0.31 -5.28 1.36
C SER A 43 -0.27 -5.17 -0.16
N LEU A 44 -0.09 -3.95 -0.68
CA LEU A 44 0.00 -3.66 -2.11
C LEU A 44 1.46 -3.48 -2.51
N ILE A 45 1.88 -4.17 -3.57
CA ILE A 45 3.18 -3.98 -4.20
C ILE A 45 3.02 -3.76 -5.71
N ARG A 46 3.89 -2.93 -6.28
CA ARG A 46 4.10 -2.93 -7.73
C ARG A 46 4.92 -4.16 -8.09
N VAL A 47 4.47 -4.90 -9.09
CA VAL A 47 5.16 -6.11 -9.53
C VAL A 47 6.49 -5.72 -10.19
N PRO A 48 7.63 -6.29 -9.77
CA PRO A 48 8.92 -6.00 -10.37
C PRO A 48 8.98 -6.43 -11.84
N ASP A 49 9.68 -5.64 -12.66
CA ASP A 49 9.71 -5.88 -14.11
C ASP A 49 10.39 -7.19 -14.53
N TRP A 50 11.28 -7.70 -13.67
CA TRP A 50 12.01 -8.95 -13.90
C TRP A 50 11.22 -10.21 -13.55
N LEU A 51 10.03 -10.10 -12.94
CA LEU A 51 9.25 -11.28 -12.56
C LEU A 51 8.70 -11.96 -13.83
N PRO A 52 9.02 -13.23 -14.11
CA PRO A 52 8.45 -13.93 -15.26
C PRO A 52 6.97 -14.25 -15.02
N GLY A 53 6.15 -14.21 -16.08
CA GLY A 53 4.73 -14.61 -16.02
C GLY A 53 3.87 -13.76 -15.09
N ARG A 54 4.11 -12.43 -15.06
CA ARG A 54 3.33 -11.49 -14.24
C ARG A 54 1.84 -11.60 -14.57
N LEU A 55 0.99 -11.62 -13.54
CA LEU A 55 -0.45 -11.61 -13.69
C LEU A 55 -1.02 -10.19 -13.91
N GLY A 56 -0.25 -9.16 -13.54
CA GLY A 56 -0.59 -7.74 -13.72
C GLY A 56 0.54 -6.83 -13.22
N ALA A 57 0.33 -5.51 -13.25
CA ALA A 57 1.28 -4.51 -12.75
C ALA A 57 1.31 -4.38 -11.23
N TYR A 58 0.24 -4.77 -10.54
CA TYR A 58 0.07 -4.65 -9.10
C TYR A 58 -0.42 -5.94 -8.48
N TYR A 59 0.20 -6.35 -7.37
CA TYR A 59 -0.26 -7.46 -6.53
C TYR A 59 -0.73 -6.93 -5.18
N LEU A 60 -1.91 -7.40 -4.76
CA LEU A 60 -2.50 -7.11 -3.46
C LEU A 60 -2.66 -8.43 -2.70
N TYR A 61 -1.99 -8.53 -1.56
CA TYR A 61 -2.09 -9.67 -0.65
C TYR A 61 -2.93 -9.29 0.56
N PHE A 62 -3.81 -10.19 0.99
CA PHE A 62 -4.58 -10.04 2.22
C PHE A 62 -4.79 -11.41 2.86
N ALA A 63 -4.91 -11.43 4.18
CA ALA A 63 -4.97 -12.65 4.94
C ALA A 63 -6.15 -12.62 5.90
N HIS A 64 -6.80 -13.78 6.04
CA HIS A 64 -7.56 -14.05 7.24
C HIS A 64 -6.53 -14.33 8.35
N HIS A 65 -6.49 -13.49 9.40
CA HIS A 65 -5.53 -13.64 10.51
C HIS A 65 -5.64 -14.95 11.30
N THR A 66 -6.64 -15.80 10.99
CA THR A 66 -6.83 -17.15 11.54
C THR A 66 -6.84 -18.23 10.44
N GLY A 67 -6.59 -17.85 9.18
CA GLY A 67 -6.63 -18.75 8.03
C GLY A 67 -5.31 -19.47 7.78
N THR A 68 -5.37 -20.54 7.00
CA THR A 68 -4.21 -21.37 6.61
C THR A 68 -3.52 -20.89 5.32
N TYR A 69 -4.03 -19.82 4.70
CA TYR A 69 -3.58 -19.35 3.39
C TYR A 69 -3.68 -17.82 3.27
N ILE A 70 -2.95 -17.27 2.30
CA ILE A 70 -3.05 -15.87 1.86
C ILE A 70 -3.74 -15.80 0.50
N ARG A 71 -4.46 -14.72 0.21
CA ARG A 71 -5.08 -14.49 -1.10
C ARG A 71 -4.30 -13.45 -1.88
N LEU A 72 -4.32 -13.60 -3.20
CA LEU A 72 -3.73 -12.69 -4.16
C LEU A 72 -4.83 -12.12 -5.06
N ALA A 73 -4.91 -10.80 -5.14
CA ALA A 73 -5.57 -10.08 -6.22
C ALA A 73 -4.52 -9.37 -7.08
N PHE A 74 -4.79 -9.22 -8.37
CA PHE A 74 -3.90 -8.54 -9.31
C PHE A 74 -4.68 -7.55 -10.20
N ALA A 75 -3.98 -6.50 -10.64
CA ALA A 75 -4.51 -5.48 -11.55
C ALA A 75 -3.39 -4.91 -12.42
N ASP A 76 -3.77 -4.33 -13.56
CA ASP A 76 -2.89 -3.57 -14.47
C ASP A 76 -2.84 -2.07 -14.14
#